data_AF-A0A428N9R9-F1
#
_entry.id   AF-A0A428N9R9-F1
#
_cell.length_a   1.000
_cell.length_b   1.000
_cell.length_c   1.000
_cell.angle_alpha   90.00
_cell.angle_beta   90.00
_cell.angle_gamma   90.00
#
_symmetry.space_group_name_H-M   'P 1'
#
loop_
_entity.id
_entity.type
_entity.pdbx_description
1 polymer ?
#
loop_
_entity_poly.entity_id
_entity_poly.type
_entity_poly.pdbx_seq_one_letter_code
_entity_poly.pdbx_strand_id
1 'polypeptide(L)'
;MVLVEDLFHVTKALYDHVTQQMPKDMDARAQYVETLEEYLSKRASLLSQMETTTNYSDSEKSMGEEILKMNEEIQRYMEISRGELRLGMQELKKKKQSS
;
A
#
# COMPACT_ATOMS: atom_id res chain seq x y z
N MET A 1 12.76 -3.73 20.61
CA MET A 1 13.40 -3.01 19.49
C MET A 1 12.25 -2.41 18.68
N VAL A 2 12.27 -1.10 18.41
CA VAL A 2 11.08 -0.36 17.91
C VAL A 2 10.90 -0.51 16.39
N LEU A 3 11.95 -0.92 15.66
CA LEU A 3 11.95 -0.90 14.19
C LEU A 3 10.95 -1.87 13.53
N VAL A 4 10.84 -3.11 14.03
CA VAL A 4 9.89 -4.10 13.48
C VAL A 4 8.45 -3.69 13.80
N GLU A 5 8.22 -3.14 14.99
CA GLU A 5 6.94 -2.61 15.42
C GLU A 5 6.53 -1.39 14.58
N ASP A 6 7.45 -0.47 14.28
CA ASP A 6 7.20 0.66 13.38
C ASP A 6 6.88 0.19 11.96
N LEU A 7 7.63 -0.80 11.45
CA LEU A 7 7.36 -1.38 10.14
C LEU A 7 5.98 -2.06 10.11
N PHE A 8 5.62 -2.75 11.19
CA PHE A 8 4.31 -3.37 11.35
C PHE A 8 3.20 -2.32 11.29
N HIS A 9 3.30 -1.26 12.09
CA HIS A 9 2.30 -0.19 12.11
C HIS A 9 2.15 0.51 10.77
N VAL A 10 3.26 0.82 10.08
CA VAL A 10 3.21 1.44 8.74
C VAL A 10 2.64 0.48 7.71
N THR A 11 3.01 -0.81 7.75
CA THR A 11 2.46 -1.82 6.83
C THR A 11 0.96 -2.01 7.06
N LYS A 12 0.51 -1.98 8.32
CA LYS A 12 -0.91 -2.04 8.67
C LYS A 12 -1.67 -0.80 8.18
N ALA A 13 -1.13 0.40 8.40
CA ALA A 13 -1.75 1.64 7.89
C ALA A 13 -1.86 1.64 6.36
N LEU A 14 -0.80 1.16 5.67
CA LEU A 14 -0.83 0.96 4.23
C LEU A 14 -1.90 -0.04 3.80
N TYR A 15 -1.99 -1.19 4.48
CA TYR A 15 -3.01 -2.21 4.24
C TYR A 15 -4.43 -1.64 4.41
N ASP A 16 -4.68 -0.96 5.53
CA ASP A 16 -5.97 -0.32 5.82
C ASP A 16 -6.31 0.74 4.76
N HIS A 17 -5.32 1.46 4.24
CA HIS A 17 -5.51 2.45 3.18
C HIS A 17 -5.84 1.81 1.82
N VAL A 18 -5.08 0.79 1.38
CA VAL A 18 -5.29 0.17 0.05
C VAL A 18 -6.51 -0.74 -0.03
N THR A 19 -7.02 -1.19 1.12
CA THR A 19 -8.26 -1.98 1.21
C THR A 19 -9.50 -1.11 1.17
N GLN A 20 -9.37 0.20 1.39
CA GLN A 20 -10.47 1.15 1.20
C GLN A 20 -10.78 1.34 -0.28
N GLN A 21 -12.05 1.63 -0.57
CA GLN A 21 -12.46 1.93 -1.94
C GLN A 21 -11.80 3.22 -2.42
N MET A 22 -11.18 3.19 -3.60
CA MET A 22 -10.57 4.37 -4.20
C MET A 22 -11.62 5.48 -4.39
N PRO A 23 -11.34 6.72 -3.95
CA PRO A 23 -12.25 7.83 -4.15
C PRO A 23 -12.53 8.08 -5.63
N LYS A 24 -13.80 8.39 -5.95
CA LYS A 24 -14.23 8.76 -7.30
C LYS A 24 -13.98 10.24 -7.61
N ASP A 25 -14.01 11.07 -6.57
CA ASP A 25 -13.73 12.49 -6.66
C ASP A 25 -12.24 12.73 -6.94
N MET A 26 -11.94 13.73 -7.79
CA MET A 26 -10.56 13.96 -8.26
C MET A 26 -9.64 14.47 -7.15
N ASP A 27 -10.13 15.36 -6.28
CA ASP A 27 -9.32 15.95 -5.21
C ASP A 27 -9.08 14.92 -4.10
N ALA A 28 -10.14 14.21 -3.69
CA ALA A 28 -10.02 13.12 -2.72
C ALA A 28 -9.11 11.99 -3.22
N ARG A 29 -9.12 11.74 -4.54
CA ARG A 29 -8.24 10.74 -5.16
C ARG A 29 -6.79 11.20 -5.21
N ALA A 30 -6.52 12.49 -5.46
CA ALA A 30 -5.17 13.04 -5.39
C ALA A 30 -4.59 12.87 -3.97
N GLN A 31 -5.37 13.23 -2.95
CA GLN A 31 -4.98 13.03 -1.55
C GLN A 31 -4.77 11.55 -1.21
N TYR A 32 -5.64 10.66 -1.69
CA TYR A 32 -5.48 9.22 -1.50
C TYR A 32 -4.15 8.70 -2.07
N VAL A 33 -3.74 9.19 -3.26
CA VAL A 33 -2.46 8.80 -3.87
C VAL A 33 -1.27 9.36 -3.09
N GLU A 34 -1.34 10.61 -2.65
CA GLU A 34 -0.30 11.23 -1.83
C GLU A 34 -0.07 10.46 -0.52
N THR A 35 -1.15 10.12 0.21
CA THR A 35 -1.08 9.30 1.43
C THR A 35 -0.51 7.90 1.14
N LEU A 36 -0.88 7.29 0.01
CA LEU A 36 -0.33 6.00 -0.41
C LEU A 36 1.20 6.09 -0.64
N GLU A 37 1.67 7.13 -1.32
CA GLU A 37 3.09 7.37 -1.58
C GLU A 37 3.87 7.62 -0.27
N GLU A 38 3.30 8.37 0.67
CA GLU A 38 3.88 8.59 1.99
C GLU A 38 4.09 7.28 2.75
N TYR A 39 3.07 6.41 2.79
CA TYR A 39 3.18 5.10 3.44
C TYR A 39 4.22 4.21 2.77
N LEU A 40 4.26 4.17 1.44
CA LEU A 40 5.24 3.38 0.69
C LEU A 40 6.67 3.87 0.94
N SER A 41 6.88 5.19 0.92
CA SER A 41 8.19 5.81 1.18
C SER A 41 8.68 5.54 2.60
N LYS A 42 7.81 5.75 3.60
CA LYS A 42 8.12 5.46 5.00
C LYS A 42 8.45 3.98 5.21
N ARG A 43 7.66 3.09 4.61
CA ARG A 43 7.90 1.64 4.67
C ARG A 43 9.25 1.25 4.05
N ALA A 44 9.58 1.80 2.89
CA ALA A 44 10.85 1.54 2.21
C ALA A 44 12.06 1.98 3.07
N SER A 45 11.96 3.14 3.73
CA SER A 45 13.01 3.61 4.65
C SER A 45 13.21 2.67 5.84
N LEU A 46 12.12 2.16 6.43
CA LEU A 46 12.19 1.21 7.55
C LEU A 46 12.78 -0.14 7.12
N LEU A 47 12.39 -0.64 5.93
CA LEU A 47 12.96 -1.87 5.38
C LEU A 47 14.47 -1.76 5.12
N SER A 48 14.93 -0.63 4.58
CA SER A 48 16.36 -0.39 4.36
C SER A 48 17.15 -0.38 5.67
N GLN A 49 16.58 0.17 6.74
CA GLN A 49 17.20 0.13 8.07
C GLN A 49 17.28 -1.30 8.63
N MET A 50 16.29 -2.15 8.32
CA MET A 50 16.26 -3.56 8.76
C MET A 50 17.30 -4.45 8.09
N GLU A 51 17.82 -4.11 6.91
CA GLU A 51 18.85 -4.90 6.22
C GLU A 51 20.11 -5.11 7.07
N THR A 52 20.37 -4.21 8.02
CA THR A 52 21.51 -4.26 8.95
C THR A 52 21.22 -5.01 10.26
N THR A 53 19.97 -5.42 10.48
CA THR A 53 19.50 -6.04 11.73
C THR A 53 19.39 -7.55 11.57
N THR A 54 20.12 -8.31 12.40
CA THR A 54 20.22 -9.78 12.28
C THR A 54 19.64 -10.57 13.44
N ASN A 55 19.30 -9.93 14.56
CA ASN A 55 18.77 -10.59 15.75
C ASN A 55 17.35 -10.11 16.06
N TYR A 56 16.38 -11.00 15.86
CA TYR A 56 14.96 -10.76 16.14
C TYR A 56 14.47 -11.66 17.27
N SER A 57 13.75 -11.07 18.22
CA SER A 57 12.99 -11.79 19.24
C SER A 57 11.82 -12.56 18.62
N ASP A 58 11.24 -13.50 19.36
CA ASP A 58 10.10 -14.27 18.86
C ASP A 58 8.86 -13.42 18.61
N SER A 59 8.65 -12.35 19.40
CA SER A 59 7.60 -11.36 19.16
C SER A 59 7.82 -10.63 17.83
N GLU A 60 9.06 -10.26 17.51
CA GLU A 60 9.39 -9.57 16.26
C GLU A 60 9.25 -10.51 15.05
N LYS A 61 9.58 -11.79 15.21
CA LYS A 61 9.32 -12.80 14.16
C LYS A 61 7.82 -12.92 13.88
N SER A 62 6.99 -12.97 14.92
CA SER A 62 5.52 -13.01 14.76
C SER A 62 5.00 -11.77 14.01
N MET A 63 5.48 -10.57 14.36
CA MET A 63 5.13 -9.35 13.63
C MET A 63 5.62 -9.40 12.17
N GLY A 64 6.81 -9.95 11.94
CA GLY A 64 7.37 -10.18 10.60
C GLY A 64 6.46 -11.06 9.73
N GLU A 65 5.92 -12.14 10.29
CA GLU A 65 4.97 -13.00 9.58
C GLU A 65 3.67 -12.26 9.21
N GLU A 66 3.16 -11.41 10.10
CA GLU A 66 1.99 -10.57 9.81
C GLU A 66 2.29 -9.51 8.74
N ILE A 67 3.48 -8.89 8.78
CA ILE A 67 3.94 -7.96 7.73
C ILE A 67 3.96 -8.64 6.36
N LEU A 68 4.45 -9.88 6.28
CA LEU A 68 4.49 -10.64 5.02
C LEU A 68 3.09 -10.91 4.48
N LYS A 69 2.16 -11.36 5.33
CA LYS A 69 0.75 -11.59 4.96
C LYS A 69 0.09 -10.31 4.45
N MET A 70 0.26 -9.19 5.16
CA MET A 70 -0.28 -7.90 4.73
C MET A 70 0.33 -7.46 3.40
N ASN A 71 1.63 -7.69 3.17
CA ASN A 71 2.29 -7.32 1.92
C ASN A 71 1.70 -8.06 0.70
N GLU A 72 1.39 -9.34 0.84
CA GLU A 72 0.72 -10.12 -0.23
C GLU A 72 -0.68 -9.60 -0.55
N GLU A 73 -1.44 -9.20 0.46
CA GLU A 73 -2.76 -8.60 0.27
C GLU A 73 -2.65 -7.19 -0.34
N ILE A 74 -1.74 -6.35 0.17
CA ILE A 74 -1.46 -5.01 -0.40
C ILE A 74 -1.16 -5.11 -1.89
N GLN A 75 -0.29 -6.05 -2.29
CA GLN A 75 0.05 -6.29 -3.68
C GLN A 75 -1.20 -6.61 -4.51
N ARG A 76 -2.07 -7.51 -4.02
CA ARG A 76 -3.33 -7.86 -4.68
C ARG A 76 -4.26 -6.66 -4.85
N TYR A 77 -4.48 -5.88 -3.80
CA TYR A 77 -5.34 -4.68 -3.86
C TYR A 77 -4.79 -3.62 -4.82
N MET A 78 -3.47 -3.43 -4.85
CA MET A 78 -2.83 -2.53 -5.80
C MET A 78 -2.98 -2.98 -7.25
N GLU A 79 -2.92 -4.29 -7.52
CA GLU A 79 -3.14 -4.85 -8.85
C GLU A 79 -4.61 -4.70 -9.30
N ILE A 80 -5.56 -4.97 -8.41
CA ILE A 80 -6.99 -4.77 -8.66
C ILE A 80 -7.25 -3.29 -8.99
N SER A 81 -6.79 -2.38 -8.13
CA SER A 81 -6.94 -0.93 -8.33
C SER A 81 -6.38 -0.49 -9.69
N ARG A 82 -5.20 -1.00 -10.07
CA ARG A 82 -4.59 -0.70 -11.39
C ARG A 82 -5.44 -1.20 -12.55
N GLY A 83 -6.06 -2.38 -12.40
CA GLY A 83 -7.00 -2.93 -13.37
C GLY A 83 -8.23 -2.04 -13.55
N GLU A 84 -8.85 -1.60 -12.45
CA GLU A 84 -10.01 -0.71 -12.45
C GLU A 84 -9.69 0.63 -13.14
N LEU A 85 -8.52 1.21 -12.86
CA LEU A 85 -8.08 2.43 -13.51
C LEU A 85 -7.92 2.28 -15.02
N ARG A 86 -7.38 1.15 -15.48
CA ARG A 86 -7.23 0.88 -16.92
C ARG A 86 -8.59 0.76 -17.61
N LEU A 87 -9.55 0.08 -16.98
CA LEU A 87 -10.90 -0.06 -17.51
C LEU A 87 -11.62 1.30 -17.59
N GLY A 88 -11.56 2.11 -16.52
CA GLY A 88 -12.15 3.45 -16.50
C GLY A 88 -11.59 4.37 -17.60
N MET A 89 -10.27 4.31 -17.88
CA MET A 89 -9.67 5.06 -18.99
C MET A 89 -10.18 4.60 -20.36
N GLN A 90 -10.40 3.30 -20.57
CA GLN A 90 -10.95 2.77 -21.82
C GLN A 90 -12.40 3.23 -22.04
N GLU A 91 -13.21 3.23 -20.99
CA GLU A 91 -14.60 3.73 -21.05
C GLU A 91 -14.67 5.23 -21.37
N LEU A 92 -13.81 6.04 -20.75
CA LEU A 92 -13.70 7.47 -21.05
C LEU A 92 -13.30 7.73 -22.50
N LYS A 93 -12.35 6.95 -23.06
CA LYS A 93 -11.95 7.04 -24.46
C LYS A 93 -13.09 6.68 -25.41
N LYS A 94 -13.83 5.60 -25.12
CA LYS A 94 -15.00 5.19 -25.92
C LYS A 94 -16.09 6.27 -25.93
N LYS A 95 -16.42 6.84 -24.77
CA LYS A 95 -17.42 7.92 -24.67
C LYS A 95 -17.04 9.16 -25.48
N LYS A 96 -15.76 9.52 -25.53
CA LYS A 96 -15.25 10.66 -26.34
C LYS A 96 -15.21 10.40 -27.84
N GLN A 97 -15.25 9.14 -28.29
CA GLN A 97 -15.28 8.78 -29.72
C GLN A 97 -16.72 8.59 -30.24
N SER A 98 -17.69 8.42 -29.34
CA SER A 98 -19.12 8.25 -29.66
C SER A 98 -19.94 9.54 -29.46
N SER A 99 -19.29 10.66 -29.15
CA SER A 99 -19.83 12.03 -29.17
C SER A 99 -19.07 12.84 -30.21
#